data_AF-A0A7V7ARC4-F1
#
_entry.id   AF-A0A7V7ARC4-F1
#
_cell.length_a   1.000
_cell.length_b   1.000
_cell.length_c   1.000
_cell.angle_alpha   90.00
_cell.angle_beta   90.00
_cell.angle_gamma   90.00
#
_symmetry.space_group_name_H-M   'P 1'
#
loop_
_entity.id
_entity.type
_entity.pdbx_description
1 polymer ?
#
loop_
_entity_poly.entity_id
_entity_poly.type
_entity_poly.pdbx_seq_one_letter_code
_entity_poly.pdbx_strand_id
1 'polypeptide(L)'
;IVRAADAIVRQEITAAALDQDIWQAFAILLDIKSVGVMGDKRTYAYPIIVRAVISEDAMTADWAKLPYEVLERISSRITNEVDGVNRVLLDITSKPPGTIEWE
;
A
#
# COMPACT_ATOMS: atom_id res chain seq x y z
N ILE A 1 -5.74 2.66 -12.04
CA ILE A 1 -5.49 1.82 -10.86
C ILE A 1 -4.39 2.43 -9.97
N VAL A 2 -3.09 2.26 -10.29
CA VAL A 2 -1.99 2.66 -9.37
C VAL A 2 -2.05 4.13 -8.93
N ARG A 3 -2.33 5.07 -9.83
CA ARG A 3 -2.47 6.50 -9.49
C ARG A 3 -3.57 6.79 -8.46
N ALA A 4 -4.69 6.08 -8.54
CA ALA A 4 -5.81 6.26 -7.62
C ALA A 4 -5.51 5.62 -6.26
N ALA A 5 -4.95 4.41 -6.26
CA ALA A 5 -4.53 3.74 -5.03
C ALA A 5 -3.43 4.53 -4.30
N ASP A 6 -2.45 5.07 -5.03
CA ASP A 6 -1.38 5.90 -4.48
C ASP A 6 -1.92 7.18 -3.82
N ALA A 7 -2.90 7.83 -4.46
CA ALA A 7 -3.55 9.00 -3.87
C ALA A 7 -4.23 8.66 -2.54
N ILE A 8 -4.90 7.50 -2.43
CA ILE A 8 -5.52 7.04 -1.17
C ILE A 8 -4.46 6.78 -0.10
N VAL A 9 -3.36 6.08 -0.44
CA VAL A 9 -2.27 5.83 0.51
C VAL A 9 -1.75 7.15 1.09
N ARG A 10 -1.38 8.11 0.22
CA ARG A 10 -0.86 9.41 0.66
C ARG A 10 -1.88 10.19 1.49
N GLN A 11 -3.14 10.19 1.10
CA GLN A 11 -4.20 10.86 1.87
C GLN A 11 -4.35 10.29 3.28
N GLU A 12 -4.34 8.97 3.45
CA GLU A 12 -4.50 8.35 4.77
C GLU A 12 -3.25 8.52 5.65
N ILE A 13 -2.05 8.52 5.05
CA ILE A 13 -0.81 8.87 5.76
C ILE A 13 -0.88 10.30 6.31
N THR A 14 -1.27 11.26 5.47
CA THR A 14 -1.43 12.66 5.90
C THR A 14 -2.56 12.83 6.92
N ALA A 15 -3.70 12.16 6.72
CA ALA A 15 -4.81 12.20 7.66
C ALA A 15 -4.47 11.62 9.04
N ALA A 16 -3.50 10.70 9.10
CA ALA A 16 -2.94 10.15 10.33
C ALA A 16 -1.79 10.98 10.91
N ALA A 17 -1.43 12.12 10.29
CA ALA A 17 -0.31 12.97 10.67
C ALA A 17 1.05 12.26 10.70
N LEU A 18 1.25 11.26 9.82
CA LEU A 18 2.47 10.45 9.75
C LEU A 18 3.52 10.98 8.76
N ASP A 19 3.26 12.11 8.09
CA ASP A 19 4.15 12.64 7.02
C ASP A 19 5.55 12.99 7.52
N GLN A 20 5.72 13.27 8.82
CA GLN A 20 7.02 13.60 9.41
C GLN A 20 7.83 12.35 9.80
N ASP A 21 7.14 11.23 10.06
CA ASP A 21 7.77 9.98 10.53
C ASP A 21 8.09 9.04 9.37
N ILE A 22 7.34 9.15 8.27
CA ILE A 22 7.49 8.29 7.10
C ILE A 22 8.35 8.98 6.05
N TRP A 23 9.40 8.29 5.63
CA TRP A 23 10.29 8.77 4.57
C TRP A 23 9.59 8.73 3.20
N GLN A 24 9.00 7.58 2.87
CA GLN A 24 8.23 7.40 1.63
C GLN A 24 7.07 6.44 1.89
N ALA A 25 5.89 6.76 1.36
CA ALA A 25 4.76 5.84 1.28
C ALA A 25 4.02 5.98 -0.07
N PHE A 26 3.77 4.84 -0.72
CA PHE A 26 3.16 4.77 -2.04
C PHE A 26 2.50 3.42 -2.31
N ALA A 27 1.70 3.36 -3.38
CA ALA A 27 1.06 2.13 -3.85
C ALA A 27 1.82 1.52 -5.03
N ILE A 28 2.01 0.20 -5.00
CA ILE A 28 2.59 -0.60 -6.09
C ILE A 28 1.48 -1.47 -6.70
N LEU A 29 1.47 -1.54 -8.03
CA LEU A 29 0.58 -2.41 -8.80
C LEU A 29 1.41 -3.48 -9.51
N LEU A 30 1.20 -4.74 -9.16
CA LEU A 30 1.83 -5.87 -9.83
C LEU A 30 0.97 -6.35 -11.01
N ASP A 31 1.61 -6.85 -12.07
CA ASP A 31 0.92 -7.50 -13.19
C ASP A 31 0.55 -8.96 -12.89
N ILE A 32 -0.13 -9.15 -11.75
CA ILE A 32 -0.72 -10.43 -11.35
C ILE A 32 -2.16 -10.19 -10.90
N LYS A 33 -3.04 -11.16 -11.09
CA LYS A 33 -4.42 -11.10 -10.59
C LYS A 33 -4.60 -12.01 -9.40
N SER A 34 -5.37 -11.53 -8.43
CA SER A 34 -5.78 -12.28 -7.25
C SER A 34 -7.25 -12.65 -7.35
N VAL A 35 -7.62 -13.78 -6.75
CA VAL A 35 -9.02 -14.16 -6.60
C VAL A 35 -9.63 -13.38 -5.44
N GLY A 36 -10.84 -12.85 -5.65
CA GLY A 36 -11.65 -12.22 -4.61
C GLY A 36 -13.13 -12.53 -4.80
N VAL A 37 -13.94 -11.97 -3.91
CA VAL A 37 -15.41 -11.98 -4.01
C VAL A 37 -15.85 -10.54 -3.84
N MET A 38 -16.61 -10.03 -4.81
CA MET A 38 -17.22 -8.69 -4.74
C MET A 38 -18.69 -8.82 -5.13
N GLY A 39 -19.58 -8.31 -4.27
CA GLY A 39 -20.98 -8.74 -4.25
C GLY A 39 -21.05 -10.26 -4.02
N ASP A 40 -21.68 -10.99 -4.94
CA ASP A 40 -21.82 -12.45 -4.88
C ASP A 40 -21.06 -13.19 -6.00
N LYS A 41 -20.12 -12.51 -6.67
CA LYS A 41 -19.38 -13.08 -7.81
C LYS A 41 -17.90 -13.20 -7.50
N ARG A 42 -17.32 -14.31 -7.98
CA ARG A 42 -15.87 -14.49 -8.02
C ARG A 42 -15.26 -13.45 -8.95
N THR A 43 -14.24 -12.75 -8.47
CA THR A 43 -13.51 -11.74 -9.23
C THR A 43 -12.04 -12.12 -9.39
N TYR A 44 -11.47 -11.70 -10.52
CA TYR A 44 -10.05 -11.79 -10.83
C TYR A 44 -9.56 -10.37 -11.11
N ALA A 45 -9.05 -9.72 -10.08
CA ALA A 45 -8.66 -8.32 -10.08
C ALA A 45 -7.26 -8.16 -9.48
N TYR A 46 -6.70 -6.97 -9.60
CA TYR A 46 -5.32 -6.73 -9.20
C TYR A 46 -5.20 -6.57 -7.68
N PRO A 47 -4.11 -7.09 -7.06
CA PRO A 47 -3.71 -6.66 -5.74
C PRO A 47 -2.99 -5.30 -5.81
N ILE A 48 -3.12 -4.51 -4.75
CA ILE A 48 -2.26 -3.36 -4.48
C ILE A 48 -1.34 -3.68 -3.30
N ILE A 49 -0.07 -3.36 -3.43
CA ILE A 49 0.88 -3.40 -2.33
C ILE A 49 1.07 -1.97 -1.81
N VAL A 50 0.87 -1.78 -0.51
CA VAL A 50 1.24 -0.56 0.19
C VAL A 50 2.69 -0.71 0.61
N ARG A 51 3.53 0.24 0.19
CA ARG A 51 4.91 0.37 0.64
C ARG A 51 5.02 1.62 1.48
N ALA A 52 5.50 1.49 2.70
CA ALA A 52 5.82 2.61 3.57
C ALA A 52 7.13 2.30 4.30
N VAL A 53 8.06 3.25 4.31
CA VAL A 53 9.39 3.06 4.91
C VAL A 53 9.80 4.24 5.75
N ILE A 54 10.62 3.97 6.76
CA ILE A 54 11.31 4.95 7.61
C ILE A 54 12.80 4.80 7.32
N SER A 55 13.51 5.90 7.15
CA SER A 55 14.94 5.91 6.85
C SER A 55 15.59 7.18 7.40
N GLU A 56 16.82 7.05 7.88
CA GLU A 56 17.64 8.20 8.28
C GLU A 56 18.60 8.65 7.16
N ASP A 57 18.98 7.75 6.24
CA ASP A 57 20.09 8.00 5.31
C ASP A 57 19.97 7.36 3.91
N ALA A 58 18.77 6.95 3.48
CA ALA A 58 18.46 6.29 2.20
C ALA A 58 19.27 5.00 1.87
N MET A 59 20.31 4.66 2.63
CA MET A 59 21.12 3.45 2.48
C MET A 59 20.45 2.28 3.17
N THR A 60 19.86 2.53 4.34
CA THR A 60 19.03 1.58 5.08
C THR A 60 17.62 2.11 5.26
N ALA A 61 16.62 1.24 5.22
CA ALA A 61 15.24 1.63 5.47
C ALA A 61 14.46 0.49 6.11
N ASP A 62 13.77 0.78 7.20
CA ASP A 62 12.83 -0.16 7.81
C ASP A 62 11.45 0.04 7.22
N TRP A 63 10.69 -1.04 7.07
CA TRP A 63 9.27 -0.92 6.76
C TRP A 63 8.55 -0.22 7.91
N ALA A 64 7.65 0.70 7.58
CA ALA A 64 6.92 1.47 8.57
C ALA A 64 5.83 0.61 9.22
N LYS A 65 5.86 0.51 10.55
CA LYS A 65 4.83 -0.16 11.35
C LYS A 65 3.60 0.74 11.47
N LEU A 66 2.88 0.91 10.37
CA LEU A 66 1.67 1.72 10.31
C LEU A 66 0.62 1.24 11.33
N PRO A 67 -0.08 2.15 12.03
CA PRO A 67 -1.18 1.77 12.91
C PRO A 67 -2.21 0.94 12.15
N TYR A 68 -2.75 -0.10 12.79
CA TYR A 68 -3.68 -1.00 12.14
C TYR A 68 -4.95 -0.29 11.67
N GLU A 69 -5.42 0.75 12.38
CA GLU A 69 -6.55 1.57 11.91
C GLU A 69 -6.26 2.35 10.60
N VAL A 70 -5.00 2.70 10.33
CA VAL A 70 -4.59 3.37 9.08
C VAL A 70 -4.57 2.35 7.96
N LEU A 71 -4.01 1.16 8.21
CA LEU A 71 -4.02 0.05 7.25
C LEU A 71 -5.44 -0.39 6.89
N GLU A 72 -6.34 -0.47 7.87
CA GLU A 72 -7.74 -0.81 7.66
C GLU A 72 -8.45 0.22 6.78
N ARG A 73 -8.23 1.52 7.03
CA ARG A 73 -8.78 2.60 6.20
C ARG A 73 -8.23 2.56 4.78
N ILE A 74 -6.90 2.44 4.62
CA ILE A 74 -6.27 2.32 3.30
C ILE A 74 -6.86 1.12 2.55
N SER A 75 -6.90 -0.05 3.18
CA SER A 75 -7.43 -1.28 2.58
C SER A 75 -8.87 -1.11 2.12
N SER A 76 -9.73 -0.61 3.01
CA SER A 76 -11.16 -0.41 2.74
C SER A 76 -11.40 0.61 1.64
N ARG A 77 -10.68 1.73 1.66
CA ARG A 77 -10.84 2.77 0.62
C ARG A 77 -10.34 2.27 -0.73
N ILE A 78 -9.18 1.61 -0.78
CA ILE A 78 -8.65 1.08 -2.04
C ILE A 78 -9.61 0.06 -2.66
N THR A 79 -10.12 -0.91 -1.89
CA THR A 79 -11.01 -1.94 -2.46
C THR A 79 -12.39 -1.43 -2.82
N ASN A 80 -12.87 -0.35 -2.19
CA ASN A 80 -14.19 0.23 -2.48
C ASN A 80 -14.17 1.35 -3.53
N GLU A 81 -13.09 2.14 -3.62
CA GLU A 81 -13.00 3.33 -4.47
C GLU A 81 -12.19 3.08 -5.76
N VAL A 82 -11.34 2.04 -5.82
CA VAL A 82 -10.46 1.78 -6.97
C VAL A 82 -10.95 0.58 -7.77
N ASP A 83 -11.61 0.86 -8.90
CA ASP A 83 -12.06 -0.17 -9.83
C ASP A 83 -10.92 -1.09 -10.27
N GLY A 84 -11.20 -2.40 -10.24
CA GLY A 84 -10.24 -3.42 -10.67
C GLY A 84 -9.23 -3.84 -9.60
N VAL A 85 -9.41 -3.43 -8.34
CA VAL A 85 -8.64 -3.91 -7.18
C VAL A 85 -9.53 -4.77 -6.29
N ASN A 86 -9.00 -5.88 -5.76
CA ASN A 86 -9.74 -6.76 -4.86
C ASN A 86 -8.94 -7.23 -3.64
N ARG A 87 -7.72 -6.73 -3.48
CA ARG A 87 -6.81 -7.14 -2.42
C ARG A 87 -5.80 -6.05 -2.16
N VAL A 88 -5.45 -5.88 -0.89
CA VAL A 88 -4.38 -4.99 -0.45
C VAL A 88 -3.40 -5.79 0.39
N LEU A 89 -2.11 -5.56 0.19
CA LEU A 89 -1.01 -6.13 0.97
C LEU A 89 -0.14 -5.00 1.53
N LEU A 90 0.62 -5.29 2.58
CA LEU A 90 1.67 -4.42 3.10
C LEU A 90 3.02 -5.08 2.84
N ASP A 91 3.97 -4.35 2.25
CA ASP A 91 5.35 -4.82 2.15
C ASP A 91 6.12 -4.57 3.45
N ILE A 92 6.38 -5.66 4.18
CA ILE A 92 7.06 -5.69 5.47
C ILE A 92 8.57 -6.03 5.37
N THR A 93 9.16 -5.82 4.20
CA THR A 93 10.58 -6.14 3.93
C THR A 93 11.45 -4.90 4.15
N SER A 94 12.45 -4.95 5.03
CA SER A 94 13.42 -3.85 5.17
C SER A 94 14.42 -3.82 4.00
N LYS A 95 15.06 -2.67 3.80
CA LYS A 95 16.26 -2.48 2.96
C LYS A 95 17.49 -2.44 3.87
N PRO A 96 18.43 -3.39 3.76
CA PRO A 96 18.39 -4.66 3.03
C PRO A 96 17.47 -5.73 3.69
N PRO A 97 17.10 -6.83 3.01
CA PRO A 97 17.56 -7.28 1.68
C PRO A 97 16.77 -6.70 0.50
N GLY A 98 15.61 -6.09 0.75
CA GLY A 98 14.79 -5.49 -0.31
C GLY A 98 15.31 -4.11 -0.74
N THR A 99 14.60 -3.50 -1.68
CA THR A 99 14.72 -2.09 -2.04
C THR A 99 13.49 -1.32 -1.57
N ILE A 100 13.52 0.02 -1.65
CA ILE A 100 12.33 0.84 -1.37
C ILE A 100 11.32 0.64 -2.50
N GLU A 101 11.77 0.86 -3.73
CA GLU A 101 10.98 0.69 -4.95
C GLU A 101 10.90 -0.77 -5.38
N TRP A 102 9.82 -1.09 -6.12
CA TRP A 102 9.65 -2.34 -6.84
C TRP A 102 9.65 -2.01 -8.34
N GLU A 103 10.36 -2.81 -9.13
CA GLU A 103 10.43 -2.74 -10.59
C GLU A 103 9.69 -3.92 -11.24
#